data_AF-A0A1L9T9Q9-F1
#
_entry.id   AF-A0A1L9T9Q9-F1
#
_cell.length_a   1.000
_cell.length_b   1.000
_cell.length_c   1.000
_cell.angle_alpha   90.00
_cell.angle_beta   90.00
_cell.angle_gamma   90.00
#
_symmetry.space_group_name_H-M   'P 1'
#
loop_
_entity.id
_entity.type
_entity.pdbx_description
1 polymer ?
#
loop_
_entity_poly.entity_id
_entity_poly.type
_entity_poly.pdbx_seq_one_letter_code
_entity_poly.pdbx_strand_id
1 'polypeptide(L)'
;MDSPGIVTHKSLTSKFFFPSHWQESNMYMGRMENFTHTRTCRRCSQKKIRYNKHQPCDSCSRSGSACVFPGPSRAPRRRKQPLKAQFLSHLKSLEEESAGSYSAT
;
A
#
# COMPACT_ATOMS: atom_id res chain seq x y z
N MET A 1 38.90 26.64 -55.64
CA MET A 1 37.96 27.75 -55.92
C MET A 1 36.75 27.03 -56.51
N ASP A 2 35.67 26.77 -55.78
CA ASP A 2 34.97 27.59 -54.78
C ASP A 2 34.25 26.73 -53.74
N SER A 3 34.27 27.16 -52.48
CA SER A 3 33.17 26.97 -51.51
C SER A 3 32.25 28.21 -51.63
N PRO A 4 31.02 28.28 -51.05
CA PRO A 4 30.31 27.33 -50.19
C PRO A 4 28.80 27.18 -50.55
N GLY A 5 28.09 26.29 -49.86
CA GLY A 5 26.62 26.26 -49.90
C GLY A 5 26.05 25.41 -48.76
N ILE A 6 26.09 25.93 -47.53
CA ILE A 6 25.42 25.33 -46.38
C ILE A 6 23.90 25.47 -46.61
N VAL A 7 23.25 24.38 -47.00
CA VAL A 7 21.79 24.33 -47.07
C VAL A 7 21.26 23.99 -45.68
N THR A 8 20.74 25.02 -45.02
CA THR A 8 19.99 24.89 -43.76
C THR A 8 18.61 24.32 -44.07
N HIS A 9 18.38 23.04 -43.77
CA HIS A 9 17.01 22.52 -43.75
C HIS A 9 16.36 22.91 -42.42
N LYS A 10 15.45 23.88 -42.56
CA LYS A 10 14.61 24.42 -41.51
C LYS A 10 13.63 23.36 -41.03
N SER A 11 13.51 23.32 -39.70
CA SER A 11 12.42 22.73 -38.93
C SER A 11 11.07 22.83 -39.65
N LEU A 12 10.51 21.69 -40.04
CA LEU A 12 9.08 21.55 -40.32
C LEU A 12 8.43 20.91 -39.11
N THR A 13 8.03 21.80 -38.20
CA THR A 13 7.02 21.57 -37.19
C THR A 13 5.76 21.08 -37.88
N SER A 14 5.55 19.76 -37.86
CA SER A 14 4.27 19.14 -38.17
C SER A 14 3.29 19.57 -37.07
N LYS A 15 2.62 20.68 -37.35
CA LYS A 15 1.47 21.21 -36.63
C LYS A 15 0.32 20.21 -36.73
N PHE A 16 0.35 19.18 -35.89
CA PHE A 16 -0.89 18.57 -35.45
C PHE A 16 -1.62 19.61 -34.60
N PHE A 17 -2.60 20.22 -35.25
CA PHE A 17 -3.59 21.12 -34.67
C PHE A 17 -4.39 20.34 -33.62
N PHE A 18 -3.85 20.23 -32.40
CA PHE A 18 -4.61 19.79 -31.24
C PHE A 18 -5.36 21.01 -30.67
N PRO A 19 -6.70 20.96 -30.59
CA PRO A 19 -7.54 22.07 -30.12
C PRO A 19 -7.07 22.66 -28.78
N SER A 20 -6.90 23.97 -28.77
CA SER A 20 -6.40 24.80 -27.66
C SER A 20 -7.44 25.05 -26.56
N HIS A 21 -8.32 24.09 -26.26
CA HIS A 21 -9.40 24.27 -25.28
C HIS A 21 -9.70 22.99 -24.49
N TRP A 22 -8.66 22.25 -24.09
CA TRP A 22 -8.75 21.39 -22.90
C TRP A 22 -7.56 21.74 -22.01
N GLN A 23 -7.64 22.95 -21.44
CA GLN A 23 -6.93 23.38 -20.23
C GLN A 23 -7.45 22.57 -19.02
N GLU A 24 -7.36 21.25 -19.10
CA GLU A 24 -7.84 20.33 -18.06
C GLU A 24 -6.72 19.70 -17.25
N SER A 25 -5.47 19.99 -17.59
CA SER A 25 -4.31 19.46 -16.88
C SER A 25 -4.20 19.95 -15.42
N ASN A 26 -4.95 20.98 -15.01
CA ASN A 26 -4.88 21.55 -13.66
C ASN A 26 -6.09 21.28 -12.75
N MET A 27 -7.14 20.56 -13.19
CA MET A 27 -8.27 20.18 -12.32
C MET A 27 -8.18 18.75 -11.75
N TYR A 28 -7.27 17.91 -12.25
CA TYR A 28 -7.18 16.49 -11.88
C TYR A 28 -6.08 16.12 -10.87
N MET A 29 -5.54 17.09 -10.12
CA MET A 29 -4.57 16.81 -9.03
C MET A 29 -4.81 17.66 -7.76
N GLY A 30 -6.05 18.11 -7.53
CA GLY A 30 -6.35 19.10 -6.49
C GLY A 30 -6.92 18.59 -5.16
N ARG A 31 -7.46 17.36 -5.07
CA ARG A 31 -8.01 16.83 -3.82
C ARG A 31 -8.30 15.33 -3.91
N MET A 32 -7.27 14.49 -3.87
CA MET A 32 -7.49 13.09 -3.49
C MET A 32 -7.66 13.05 -1.97
N GLU A 33 -8.89 13.33 -1.56
CA GLU A 33 -9.42 13.14 -0.21
C GLU A 33 -9.06 11.75 0.31
N ASN A 34 -8.37 11.74 1.44
CA ASN A 34 -8.60 10.80 2.53
C ASN A 34 -8.83 9.35 2.11
N PHE A 35 -7.85 8.74 1.45
CA PHE A 35 -7.71 7.30 1.62
C PHE A 35 -7.50 7.08 3.12
N THR A 36 -8.51 6.52 3.79
CA THR A 36 -8.49 6.27 5.22
C THR A 36 -7.44 5.22 5.52
N HIS A 37 -6.17 5.64 5.52
CA HIS A 37 -5.07 4.85 6.00
C HIS A 37 -5.36 4.58 7.47
N THR A 38 -5.80 3.36 7.76
CA THR A 38 -6.07 2.87 9.13
C THR A 38 -4.82 2.89 10.00
N ARG A 39 -3.64 3.13 9.39
CA ARG A 39 -2.34 3.18 10.04
C ARG A 39 -1.66 4.52 9.78
N THR A 40 -0.96 5.02 10.79
CA THR A 40 -0.11 6.20 10.68
C THR A 40 1.09 5.92 9.75
N CYS A 41 1.66 6.97 9.14
CA CYS A 41 2.84 6.81 8.29
C CYS A 41 4.03 6.23 9.08
N ARG A 42 4.96 5.53 8.40
CA ARG A 42 6.09 4.82 9.05
C ARG A 42 6.90 5.74 9.95
N ARG A 43 7.15 6.98 9.52
CA ARG A 43 7.93 7.96 10.30
C ARG A 43 7.21 8.42 11.57
N CYS A 44 5.93 8.79 11.48
CA CYS A 44 5.17 9.19 12.67
C CYS A 44 5.02 8.02 13.65
N SER A 45 4.82 6.81 13.14
CA SER A 45 4.81 5.59 13.95
C SER A 45 6.14 5.34 14.67
N GLN A 46 7.28 5.49 13.98
CA GLN A 46 8.62 5.31 14.56
C GLN A 46 8.92 6.37 15.62
N LYS A 47 8.59 7.64 15.35
CA LYS A 47 8.77 8.75 16.29
C LYS A 47 7.72 8.79 17.40
N LYS A 48 6.70 7.93 17.33
CA LYS A 48 5.57 7.87 18.28
C LYS A 48 4.84 9.21 18.44
N ILE A 49 4.74 9.98 17.36
CA ILE A 49 4.08 11.30 17.34
C ILE A 49 2.68 11.20 16.74
N ARG A 50 1.80 12.16 17.08
CA ARG A 50 0.47 12.25 16.47
C ARG A 50 0.58 12.45 14.96
N TYR A 51 -0.24 11.68 14.24
CA TYR A 51 -0.35 11.74 12.79
C TYR A 51 -1.56 12.57 12.40
N ASN A 52 -1.37 13.51 11.48
CA ASN A 52 -2.43 14.32 10.89
C ASN A 52 -2.85 13.71 9.55
N LYS A 53 -4.16 13.66 9.29
CA LYS A 53 -4.77 12.99 8.13
C LYS A 53 -4.63 13.83 6.85
N HIS A 54 -3.40 14.13 6.48
CA HIS A 54 -3.02 14.79 5.22
C HIS A 54 -1.90 13.97 4.56
N GLN A 55 -1.78 14.06 3.24
CA GLN A 55 -0.73 13.42 2.46
C GLN A 55 -0.01 14.49 1.63
N PRO A 56 1.26 14.81 1.94
CA PRO A 56 2.06 14.32 3.06
C PRO A 56 1.55 14.83 4.43
N CYS A 57 1.87 14.10 5.51
CA CYS A 57 1.54 14.51 6.87
C CYS A 57 2.28 15.80 7.28
N ASP A 58 1.72 16.65 8.13
CA ASP A 58 2.37 17.94 8.50
C ASP A 58 3.79 17.76 9.06
N SER A 59 4.00 16.76 9.92
CA SER A 59 5.34 16.46 10.45
C SER A 59 6.31 16.02 9.35
N CYS A 60 5.80 15.28 8.36
CA CYS A 60 6.57 14.79 7.23
C CYS A 60 6.93 15.93 6.28
N SER A 61 5.96 16.80 6.00
CA SER A 61 6.08 18.03 5.21
C SER A 61 7.12 18.98 5.83
N ARG A 62 6.95 19.32 7.11
CA ARG A 62 7.87 20.22 7.84
C ARG A 62 9.30 19.67 7.95
N SER A 63 9.47 18.35 7.93
CA SER A 63 10.79 17.73 8.00
C SER A 63 11.37 17.33 6.64
N GLY A 64 10.69 17.67 5.53
CA GLY A 64 11.16 17.36 4.17
C GLY A 64 11.40 15.88 3.92
N SER A 65 10.69 14.99 4.62
CA SER A 65 10.95 13.54 4.58
C SER A 65 9.79 12.77 3.95
N ALA A 66 10.10 11.61 3.37
CA ALA A 66 9.12 10.80 2.67
C ALA A 66 7.97 10.33 3.61
N CYS A 67 6.74 10.69 3.25
CA CYS A 67 5.52 10.27 3.95
C CYS A 67 5.04 8.93 3.38
N VAL A 68 5.60 7.83 3.87
CA VAL A 68 5.27 6.48 3.40
C VAL A 68 4.35 5.78 4.39
N PHE A 69 3.18 5.34 3.94
CA PHE A 69 2.28 4.50 4.73
C PHE A 69 2.69 3.04 4.65
N PRO A 70 2.60 2.28 5.76
CA PRO A 70 2.82 0.84 5.70
C PRO A 70 1.77 0.19 4.79
N GLY A 71 2.18 -0.83 4.04
CA GLY A 71 1.28 -1.60 3.18
C GLY A 71 0.14 -2.29 3.96
N PRO A 72 -0.86 -2.83 3.24
CA PRO A 72 -1.94 -3.61 3.84
C PRO A 72 -1.36 -4.74 4.70
N SER A 73 -2.12 -5.08 5.75
CA SER A 73 -1.72 -5.85 6.94
C SER A 73 -0.73 -7.01 6.72
N ARG A 74 0.00 -7.37 7.80
CA ARG A 74 0.88 -8.55 7.88
C ARG A 74 0.22 -9.74 7.21
N ALA A 75 1.01 -10.50 6.44
CA ALA A 75 0.57 -11.73 5.78
C ALA A 75 -0.36 -12.53 6.72
N PRO A 76 -1.50 -13.04 6.22
CA PRO A 76 -2.46 -13.76 7.03
C PRO A 76 -1.74 -14.80 7.87
N ARG A 77 -1.82 -14.68 9.20
CA ARG A 77 -1.20 -15.64 10.10
C ARG A 77 -1.91 -16.96 9.87
N ARG A 78 -1.25 -17.92 9.22
CA ARG A 78 -1.80 -19.27 9.03
C ARG A 78 -2.26 -19.79 10.40
N ARG A 79 -3.55 -20.07 10.55
CA ARG A 79 -4.09 -20.66 11.78
C ARG A 79 -3.44 -22.05 11.91
N LYS A 80 -2.97 -22.38 13.12
CA LYS A 80 -2.34 -23.68 13.46
C LYS A 80 -3.37 -24.83 13.48
N GLN A 81 -4.15 -24.97 12.41
CA GLN A 81 -5.17 -25.99 12.24
C GLN A 81 -4.67 -27.44 12.46
N PRO A 82 -3.46 -27.85 12.03
CA PRO A 82 -3.01 -29.23 12.25
C PRO A 82 -2.82 -29.57 13.73
N LEU A 83 -2.38 -28.62 14.57
CA LEU A 83 -2.20 -28.84 16.01
C LEU A 83 -3.53 -29.01 16.73
N LYS A 84 -4.56 -28.27 16.31
CA LYS A 84 -5.90 -28.37 16.93
C LYS A 84 -6.53 -29.75 16.68
N ALA A 85 -6.36 -30.31 15.48
CA ALA A 85 -6.90 -31.63 15.14
C ALA A 85 -6.27 -32.74 16.00
N GLN A 86 -4.94 -32.74 16.17
CA GLN A 86 -4.23 -33.71 17.00
C GLN A 86 -4.61 -33.62 18.49
N PHE A 87 -4.81 -32.40 18.99
CA PHE A 87 -5.30 -32.21 20.36
C PHE A 87 -6.70 -32.79 20.56
N LEU A 88 -7.61 -32.53 19.61
CA LEU A 88 -8.97 -33.05 19.68
C LEU A 88 -9.03 -34.58 19.56
N SER A 89 -8.17 -35.20 18.75
CA SER A 89 -8.10 -36.66 18.68
C SER A 89 -7.63 -37.28 20.00
N HIS A 90 -6.63 -36.67 20.64
CA HIS A 90 -6.12 -37.16 21.92
C HIS A 90 -7.18 -37.05 23.03
N LEU A 91 -7.90 -35.93 23.11
CA LEU A 91 -8.99 -35.75 24.08
C LEU A 91 -10.07 -36.81 23.91
N LYS A 92 -10.50 -37.10 22.68
CA LYS A 92 -11.51 -38.13 22.42
C LYS A 92 -11.08 -39.52 22.89
N SER A 93 -9.83 -39.90 22.64
CA SER A 93 -9.30 -41.19 23.09
C SER A 93 -9.31 -41.30 24.61
N LEU A 94 -8.95 -40.23 25.32
CA LEU A 94 -8.99 -40.19 26.78
C LEU A 94 -10.41 -40.21 27.33
N GLU A 95 -11.35 -39.52 26.69
CA GLU A 95 -12.76 -39.55 27.06
C GLU A 95 -13.33 -40.96 26.91
N GLU A 96 -13.00 -41.67 25.84
CA GLU A 96 -13.43 -43.06 25.61
C GLU A 96 -12.82 -44.05 26.62
N GLU A 97 -11.55 -43.88 26.96
CA GLU A 97 -10.88 -44.69 28.00
C GLU A 97 -11.51 -44.45 29.39
N SER A 98 -11.70 -43.18 29.75
CA SER A 98 -12.40 -42.84 30.98
C SER A 98 -13.84 -43.35 30.97
N ALA A 99 -14.46 -43.42 29.79
CA ALA A 99 -15.82 -43.88 29.63
C ALA A 99 -16.02 -45.37 29.85
N GLY A 100 -15.09 -46.18 29.35
CA GLY A 100 -15.08 -47.61 29.65
C GLY A 100 -14.90 -47.89 31.15
N SER A 101 -14.12 -47.06 31.86
CA SER A 101 -13.81 -47.28 33.27
C SER A 101 -14.99 -47.04 34.23
N TYR A 102 -15.94 -46.15 33.91
CA TYR A 102 -17.10 -45.89 34.78
C TYR A 102 -18.27 -46.88 34.56
N SER A 103 -18.22 -47.68 33.50
CA SER A 103 -19.27 -48.67 33.17
C SER A 103 -19.00 -50.08 33.72
N ALA A 104 -17.84 -50.29 34.35
CA ALA A 104 -17.40 -51.59 34.88
C ALA A 104 -17.56 -51.73 36.41
N THR A 105 -18.27 -50.80 37.07
CA THR A 105 -18.62 -50.85 38.50
C THR A 105 -20.13 -50.85 38.69
#